data_AF-A0A7C4A5Z3-F1
#
_entry.id   AF-A0A7C4A5Z3-F1
#
_cell.length_a   1.000
_cell.length_b   1.000
_cell.length_c   1.000
_cell.angle_alpha   90.00
_cell.angle_beta   90.00
_cell.angle_gamma   90.00
#
_symmetry.space_group_name_H-M   'P 1'
#
loop_
_entity.id
_entity.type
_entity.pdbx_description
1 polymer ?
#
loop_
_entity_poly.entity_id
_entity_poly.type
_entity_poly.pdbx_seq_one_letter_code
_entity_poly.pdbx_strand_id
1 'polypeptide(L)' 'TPIVAPSANKSGMPPPKTAEEVLAYFDGKVEIVLDAGPSPLKVASTVVDVTEMPPRILRAGPVSEAMLMDCLKA' A
#
# COMPACT_ATOMS: atom_id res chain seq x y z
N THR A 1 -7.18 2.70 18.36
CA THR A 1 -6.84 1.32 18.00
C THR A 1 -6.09 1.31 16.68
N PRO A 2 -5.00 0.53 16.54
CA PRO A 2 -4.34 0.30 15.25
C PRO A 2 -5.31 -0.34 14.24
N ILE A 3 -5.22 0.03 12.96
CA ILE A 3 -6.04 -0.54 11.88
C ILE A 3 -5.14 -1.38 10.98
N VAL A 4 -5.50 -2.66 10.81
CA VAL A 4 -4.85 -3.54 9.84
C VAL A 4 -5.61 -3.44 8.52
N ALA A 5 -4.95 -2.95 7.47
CA ALA A 5 -5.57 -2.71 6.17
C ALA A 5 -4.64 -3.14 5.02
N PRO A 6 -4.76 -4.37 4.50
CA PRO A 6 -4.17 -4.71 3.21
C PRO A 6 -4.88 -3.96 2.06
N SER A 7 -4.41 -4.11 0.83
CA SER A 7 -5.11 -3.56 -0.32
C SER A 7 -6.52 -4.15 -0.45
N ALA A 8 -7.51 -3.30 -0.77
CA ALA A 8 -8.93 -3.66 -0.80
C ALA A 8 -9.33 -4.43 -2.07
N ASN A 9 -8.64 -5.53 -2.36
CA ASN A 9 -8.92 -6.43 -3.47
C ASN A 9 -9.09 -7.89 -3.00
N LYS A 10 -9.71 -8.71 -3.85
CA LYS A 10 -9.60 -10.17 -3.69
C LYS A 10 -8.16 -10.61 -3.91
N SER A 11 -7.72 -11.62 -3.16
CA SER A 11 -6.38 -12.21 -3.32
C SER A 11 -6.11 -12.60 -4.77
N GLY A 12 -4.93 -12.22 -5.29
CA GLY A 12 -4.53 -12.45 -6.68
C GLY A 12 -5.05 -11.41 -7.68
N MET A 13 -6.01 -10.56 -7.31
CA MET A 13 -6.50 -9.48 -8.17
C MET A 13 -5.63 -8.21 -8.02
N PRO A 14 -5.63 -7.32 -9.02
CA PRO A 14 -4.97 -6.02 -8.90
C PRO A 14 -5.52 -5.19 -7.72
N PRO A 15 -4.68 -4.40 -7.03
CA PRO A 15 -5.15 -3.45 -6.02
C PRO A 15 -6.05 -2.36 -6.63
N PRO A 16 -7.16 -1.99 -5.97
CA PRO A 16 -8.02 -0.93 -6.44
C PRO A 16 -7.38 0.44 -6.19
N LYS A 17 -7.75 1.41 -7.02
CA LYS A 17 -7.36 2.82 -6.94
C LYS A 17 -8.56 3.73 -6.72
N THR A 18 -9.78 3.24 -6.87
CA THR A 18 -11.04 3.98 -6.70
C THR A 18 -12.03 3.19 -5.85
N ALA A 19 -13.03 3.85 -5.28
CA ALA A 19 -14.12 3.18 -4.56
C ALA A 19 -14.94 2.25 -5.48
N GLU A 20 -15.10 2.62 -6.75
CA GLU A 20 -15.79 1.80 -7.75
C GLU A 20 -15.06 0.46 -7.98
N GLU A 21 -13.72 0.47 -8.06
CA GLU A 21 -12.93 -0.76 -8.18
C GLU A 21 -13.02 -1.63 -6.90
N VAL A 22 -13.17 -1.02 -5.72
CA VAL A 22 -13.44 -1.76 -4.47
C VAL A 22 -14.81 -2.43 -4.52
N LEU A 23 -15.85 -1.71 -4.94
CA LEU A 23 -17.21 -2.23 -5.05
C LEU A 23 -17.29 -3.35 -6.09
N ALA A 24 -16.55 -3.27 -7.19
CA ALA A 24 -16.44 -4.38 -8.16
C ALA A 24 -15.97 -5.71 -7.51
N TYR A 25 -15.25 -5.66 -6.39
CA TYR A 25 -14.84 -6.83 -5.64
C TYR A 25 -15.79 -7.19 -4.48
N PHE A 26 -16.29 -6.18 -3.77
CA PHE A 26 -16.88 -6.32 -2.44
C PHE A 26 -18.27 -5.70 -2.27
N ASP A 27 -18.97 -5.34 -3.35
CA ASP A 27 -20.34 -4.86 -3.25
C ASP A 27 -21.23 -5.86 -2.48
N GLY A 28 -21.92 -5.36 -1.45
CA GLY A 28 -22.71 -6.15 -0.50
C GLY A 28 -21.92 -7.11 0.41
N LYS A 29 -20.57 -7.05 0.42
CA LYS A 29 -19.71 -7.97 1.20
C LYS A 29 -18.90 -7.30 2.31
N VAL A 30 -18.87 -5.98 2.34
CA VAL A 30 -18.24 -5.18 3.38
C VAL A 30 -19.24 -4.17 3.91
N GLU A 31 -19.13 -3.81 5.18
CA GLU A 31 -20.09 -2.94 5.84
C GLU A 31 -20.02 -1.51 5.31
N ILE A 32 -18.82 -1.04 4.94
CA ILE A 32 -18.57 0.35 4.55
C ILE A 32 -17.51 0.41 3.44
N VAL A 33 -17.75 1.30 2.47
CA VAL A 33 -16.72 1.81 1.54
C VAL A 33 -16.72 3.33 1.65
N LEU A 34 -15.53 3.91 1.87
CA LEU A 34 -15.35 5.37 1.92
C LEU A 34 -14.81 5.87 0.57
N ASP A 35 -15.57 6.70 -0.13
CA ASP A 35 -15.15 7.32 -1.37
C ASP A 35 -14.55 8.72 -1.12
N ALA A 36 -13.24 8.84 -1.34
CA ALA A 36 -12.50 10.10 -1.30
C ALA A 36 -11.82 10.40 -2.66
N GLY A 37 -12.31 9.78 -3.74
CA GLY A 37 -11.70 9.84 -5.06
C GLY A 37 -10.50 8.89 -5.23
N PRO A 38 -9.77 8.99 -6.36
CA PRO A 38 -8.69 8.09 -6.67
C PRO A 38 -7.49 8.21 -5.73
N SER A 39 -6.84 7.07 -5.43
CA SER A 39 -5.57 7.05 -4.71
C SER A 39 -4.52 7.89 -5.46
N PRO A 40 -3.83 8.83 -4.79
CA PRO A 40 -2.96 9.79 -5.46
C PRO A 40 -1.71 9.13 -6.09
N LEU A 41 -1.13 8.13 -5.41
CA LEU A 41 0.09 7.47 -5.86
C LEU A 41 -0.18 6.22 -6.70
N LYS A 42 -1.38 5.62 -6.60
CA LYS A 42 -1.81 4.44 -7.38
C LYS A 42 -0.91 3.21 -7.27
N VAL A 43 0.04 3.19 -6.34
CA VAL A 43 0.99 2.11 -6.06
C VAL A 43 1.04 1.80 -4.57
N ALA A 44 1.47 0.59 -4.22
CA ALA A 44 1.64 0.18 -2.84
C ALA A 44 2.87 0.87 -2.19
N SER A 45 2.88 0.92 -0.86
CA SER A 45 4.00 1.49 -0.10
C SER A 45 5.31 0.72 -0.31
N THR A 46 6.43 1.44 -0.19
CA THR A 46 7.75 0.84 -0.04
C THR A 46 7.83 0.11 1.30
N VAL A 47 8.39 -1.11 1.31
CA VAL A 47 8.61 -1.90 2.53
C VAL A 47 10.10 -2.18 2.65
N VAL A 48 10.67 -1.89 3.81
CA VAL A 48 12.10 -2.05 4.11
C VAL A 48 12.24 -2.91 5.36
N ASP A 49 13.08 -3.92 5.28
CA ASP A 49 13.57 -4.68 6.42
C ASP A 49 14.73 -3.93 7.07
N VAL A 50 14.55 -3.53 8.32
CA VAL A 50 15.53 -2.82 9.14
C VAL A 50 16.04 -3.68 10.31
N THR A 51 15.77 -4.99 10.25
CA THR A 51 16.28 -5.95 11.26
C THR A 51 17.72 -6.39 10.96
N GLU A 52 18.21 -6.13 9.74
CA GLU A 52 19.57 -6.42 9.26
C GLU A 52 20.26 -5.13 8.79
N MET A 53 21.60 -5.13 8.77
CA MET A 53 22.43 -4.05 8.22
C MET A 53 23.36 -4.59 7.12
N PRO A 54 23.32 -4.06 5.88
CA PRO A 54 22.49 -2.93 5.43
C PRO A 54 20.99 -3.27 5.33
N PRO A 55 20.08 -2.27 5.48
CA PRO A 55 18.64 -2.48 5.34
C PRO A 55 18.27 -3.01 3.96
N ARG A 56 17.25 -3.87 3.89
CA ARG A 56 16.83 -4.51 2.63
C ARG A 56 15.47 -4.02 2.18
N ILE A 57 15.37 -3.54 0.94
CA ILE A 57 14.06 -3.22 0.34
C ILE A 57 13.34 -4.54 0.02
N LEU A 58 12.22 -4.81 0.71
CA LEU A 58 11.37 -5.98 0.48
C LEU A 58 10.33 -5.73 -0.61
N ARG A 59 9.89 -4.48 -0.75
CA ARG A 59 8.97 -4.05 -1.81
C ARG A 59 9.29 -2.63 -2.22
N ALA A 60 9.51 -2.42 -3.51
CA ALA A 60 9.64 -1.09 -4.08
C ALA A 60 8.27 -0.39 -4.12
N GLY A 61 8.26 0.91 -3.84
CA GLY A 61 7.07 1.74 -3.85
C GLY A 61 7.44 3.20 -4.08
N PRO A 62 6.62 4.17 -3.63
CA PRO A 62 6.82 5.58 -3.91
C PRO A 62 8.05 6.19 -3.23
N VAL A 63 8.55 5.59 -2.15
CA VAL A 63 9.80 6.01 -1.51
C VAL A 63 10.95 5.28 -2.21
N SER A 64 11.82 6.05 -2.87
CA SER A 64 12.95 5.52 -3.62
C SER A 64 14.10 5.09 -2.70
N GLU A 65 14.99 4.23 -3.20
CA GLU A 65 16.23 3.87 -2.51
C GLU A 65 17.07 5.11 -2.19
N ALA A 66 17.17 6.07 -3.11
CA ALA A 66 17.91 7.31 -2.86
C ALA A 66 17.32 8.11 -1.67
N MET A 67 15.98 8.20 -1.57
CA MET A 67 15.32 8.85 -0.43
C MET A 67 15.57 8.10 0.88
N LEU A 68 15.53 6.76 0.84
CA LEU A 68 15.82 5.93 2.01
C LEU A 68 17.27 6.12 2.47
N MET A 69 18.23 6.03 1.54
CA MET A 69 19.64 6.20 1.84
C MET A 69 19.93 7.61 2.36
N ASP A 70 19.21 8.64 1.91
CA ASP A 70 19.39 9.98 2.46
C ASP A 70 18.98 10.08 3.94
N CYS A 71 17.91 9.39 4.34
CA CYS A 71 17.47 9.34 5.74
C CYS A 71 18.26 8.36 6.61
N LEU A 72 18.80 7.30 6.02
CA LEU A 72 19.48 6.19 6.72
C LEU A 72 21.00 6.35 6.77
N LYS A 73 21.55 7.44 6.20
CA LYS A 73 22.95 7.84 6.42
C LYS A 73 23.19 8.01 7.92
N ALA A 74 24.06 7.17 8.47
CA ALA A 74 24.67 7.37 9.78
C ALA A 74 25.66 8.54 9.75
#